data_AF-A0A2E2EP10-F1
#
_entry.id   AF-A0A2E2EP10-F1
#
_cell.length_a   1.000
_cell.length_b   1.000
_cell.length_c   1.000
_cell.angle_alpha   90.00
_cell.angle_beta   90.00
_cell.angle_gamma   90.00
#
_symmetry.space_group_name_H-M   'P 1'
#
loop_
_entity.id
_entity.type
_entity.pdbx_description
1 polymer ?
#
loop_
_entity_poly.entity_id
_entity_poly.type
_entity_poly.pdbx_seq_one_letter_code
_entity_poly.pdbx_strand_id
1 'polypeptide(L)'
;MFIEFRIGDKVILKKDRTKATVLLSIGDRKVKIEDEYGFEYIVNYSDILPLNESTNIVSAYGKDFEVKDEDLIKKREKKTHFSKKDRGGMVKIDLHIEQINSYYHHMKNSEIIQIQMEYCKKELDQAMMKHKKSIEIVHGIGGGVLKSEVHKLLGLYNLNFFESNNGGSTEVIL
;
A
#
# COMPACT_ATOMS: atom_id res chain seq x y z
N MET A 1 -29.01 16.37 -0.55
CA MET A 1 -28.83 15.91 -1.95
C MET A 1 -28.26 14.50 -1.85
N PHE A 2 -29.09 13.47 -2.00
CA PHE A 2 -28.65 12.08 -1.93
C PHE A 2 -28.02 11.74 -3.27
N ILE A 3 -26.74 11.42 -3.27
CA ILE A 3 -26.05 10.97 -4.47
C ILE A 3 -26.40 9.49 -4.61
N GLU A 4 -27.25 9.17 -5.57
CA GLU A 4 -27.52 7.80 -5.97
C GLU A 4 -26.37 7.32 -6.86
N PHE A 5 -25.65 6.29 -6.42
CA PHE A 5 -24.58 5.67 -7.21
C PHE A 5 -25.12 4.47 -7.96
N ARG A 6 -24.77 4.36 -9.25
CA ARG A 6 -25.14 3.23 -10.10
C ARG A 6 -23.98 2.26 -10.19
N ILE A 7 -24.31 1.02 -10.53
CA ILE A 7 -23.32 -0.02 -10.84
C ILE A 7 -22.47 0.43 -12.04
N GLY A 8 -21.15 0.42 -11.89
CA GLY A 8 -20.18 0.89 -12.87
C GLY A 8 -19.66 2.33 -12.65
N ASP A 9 -20.20 3.08 -11.67
CA ASP A 9 -19.70 4.42 -11.38
C ASP A 9 -18.30 4.38 -10.75
N LYS A 10 -17.42 5.27 -11.22
CA LYS A 10 -16.12 5.53 -10.58
C LYS A 10 -16.35 6.40 -9.35
N VAL A 11 -15.93 5.89 -8.21
CA VAL A 11 -16.06 6.54 -6.92
C VAL A 11 -14.71 6.64 -6.25
N ILE A 12 -14.56 7.62 -5.39
CA ILE A 12 -13.39 7.80 -4.54
C ILE A 12 -13.83 7.65 -3.09
N LEU A 13 -13.13 6.80 -2.34
CA LEU A 13 -13.42 6.69 -0.91
C LEU A 13 -12.93 7.96 -0.20
N LYS A 14 -13.80 8.57 0.61
CA LYS A 14 -13.49 9.77 1.41
C LYS A 14 -12.36 9.52 2.42
N LYS A 15 -12.27 8.28 2.92
CA LYS A 15 -11.22 7.69 3.76
C LYS A 15 -9.80 7.95 3.28
N ASP A 16 -9.69 7.83 1.97
CA ASP A 16 -8.72 6.92 1.39
C ASP A 16 -8.11 7.53 0.13
N ARG A 17 -8.93 8.32 -0.55
CA ARG A 17 -8.67 8.85 -1.88
C ARG A 17 -8.40 7.77 -2.92
N THR A 18 -8.69 6.51 -2.59
CA THR A 18 -8.55 5.36 -3.47
C THR A 18 -9.72 5.32 -4.44
N LYS A 19 -9.41 5.05 -5.71
CA LYS A 19 -10.37 5.04 -6.80
C LYS A 19 -10.92 3.64 -6.95
N ALA A 20 -12.20 3.51 -6.77
CA ALA A 20 -12.90 2.25 -6.91
C ALA A 20 -14.05 2.38 -7.90
N THR A 21 -14.47 1.26 -8.46
CA THR A 21 -15.65 1.16 -9.30
C THR A 21 -16.76 0.49 -8.50
N VAL A 22 -17.96 1.03 -8.55
CA VAL A 22 -19.12 0.42 -7.88
C VAL A 22 -19.49 -0.88 -8.59
N LEU A 23 -19.40 -2.01 -7.89
CA LEU A 23 -19.80 -3.32 -8.41
C LEU A 23 -21.28 -3.58 -8.17
N LEU A 24 -21.77 -3.45 -6.94
CA LEU A 24 -23.16 -3.78 -6.56
C LEU A 24 -23.65 -2.89 -5.43
N SER A 25 -24.91 -2.45 -5.47
CA SER A 25 -25.58 -1.87 -4.30
C SER A 25 -26.16 -2.99 -3.43
N ILE A 26 -25.77 -3.03 -2.15
CA ILE A 26 -26.29 -4.01 -1.17
C ILE A 26 -27.28 -3.26 -0.28
N GLY A 27 -28.53 -3.20 -0.76
CA GLY A 27 -29.63 -2.47 -0.11
C GLY A 27 -29.45 -0.95 -0.14
N ASP A 28 -30.08 -0.26 0.81
CA ASP A 28 -30.21 1.21 0.80
C ASP A 28 -28.97 1.96 1.37
N ARG A 29 -28.08 1.27 2.08
CA ARG A 29 -27.00 1.90 2.88
C ARG A 29 -25.58 1.43 2.55
N LYS A 30 -25.43 0.26 1.94
CA LYS A 30 -24.13 -0.36 1.69
C LYS A 30 -23.93 -0.59 0.21
N VAL A 31 -22.69 -0.46 -0.23
CA VAL A 31 -22.29 -0.65 -1.62
C VAL A 31 -21.00 -1.46 -1.65
N LYS A 32 -20.94 -2.39 -2.59
CA LYS A 32 -19.77 -3.19 -2.91
C LYS A 32 -19.00 -2.46 -4.01
N ILE A 33 -17.73 -2.18 -3.76
CA ILE A 33 -16.84 -1.46 -4.67
C ILE A 33 -15.59 -2.29 -4.93
N GLU A 34 -15.02 -2.17 -6.11
CA GLU A 34 -13.78 -2.82 -6.52
C GLU A 34 -12.70 -1.79 -6.84
N ASP A 35 -11.53 -1.95 -6.24
CA ASP A 35 -10.40 -1.05 -6.48
C ASP A 35 -9.64 -1.40 -7.78
N GLU A 36 -8.71 -0.54 -8.22
CA GLU A 36 -7.90 -0.76 -9.43
C GLU A 36 -7.06 -2.07 -9.39
N TYR A 37 -6.90 -2.65 -8.20
CA TYR A 37 -6.20 -3.91 -7.96
C TYR A 37 -7.13 -5.14 -7.92
N GLY A 38 -8.43 -4.99 -8.16
CA GLY A 38 -9.41 -6.09 -8.16
C GLY A 38 -9.85 -6.56 -6.78
N PHE A 39 -9.60 -5.77 -5.74
CA PHE A 39 -10.06 -6.07 -4.38
C PHE A 39 -11.46 -5.51 -4.14
N GLU A 40 -12.34 -6.34 -3.59
CA GLU A 40 -13.73 -5.99 -3.33
C GLU A 40 -13.95 -5.55 -1.88
N TYR A 41 -14.59 -4.39 -1.68
CA TYR A 41 -14.89 -3.81 -0.37
C TYR A 41 -16.37 -3.52 -0.22
N ILE A 42 -16.92 -3.71 0.99
CA ILE A 42 -18.28 -3.30 1.33
C ILE A 42 -18.19 -2.04 2.18
N VAL A 43 -18.62 -0.91 1.62
CA VAL A 43 -18.54 0.41 2.26
C VAL A 43 -19.92 1.07 2.34
N ASN A 44 -20.05 2.09 3.19
CA ASN A 44 -21.29 2.87 3.27
C ASN A 44 -21.34 3.90 2.14
N TYR A 45 -22.54 4.21 1.65
CA TYR A 45 -22.76 5.31 0.69
C TYR A 45 -22.18 6.65 1.17
N SER A 46 -22.13 6.88 2.49
CA SER A 46 -21.57 8.10 3.09
C SER A 46 -20.05 8.21 2.98
N ASP A 47 -19.37 7.08 2.77
CA ASP A 47 -17.91 7.00 2.72
C ASP A 47 -17.37 7.07 1.29
N ILE A 48 -18.24 7.11 0.28
CA ILE A 48 -17.87 7.21 -1.14
C ILE A 48 -18.32 8.54 -1.74
N LEU A 49 -17.53 9.05 -2.68
CA LEU A 49 -17.81 10.28 -3.43
C LEU A 49 -17.74 9.96 -4.92
N PRO A 50 -18.64 10.50 -5.75
CA PRO A 50 -18.58 10.26 -7.19
C PRO A 50 -17.37 10.99 -7.77
N LEU A 51 -16.59 10.28 -8.58
CA LEU A 51 -15.45 10.85 -9.27
C LEU A 51 -15.90 11.41 -10.62
N ASN A 52 -16.45 12.63 -10.62
CA ASN A 52 -16.77 13.35 -11.86
C ASN A 52 -15.52 14.05 -12.39
N GLU A 53 -15.06 13.68 -13.59
CA GLU A 53 -13.92 14.33 -14.27
C GLU A 53 -14.13 15.83 -14.52
N SER A 54 -15.37 16.32 -14.48
CA SER A 54 -15.73 17.72 -14.69
C SER A 54 -15.52 18.65 -13.48
N THR A 55 -15.27 18.13 -12.27
CA THR A 55 -15.06 18.96 -11.06
C THR A 55 -13.61 19.05 -10.60
N ASN A 56 -12.64 18.55 -11.38
CA ASN A 56 -11.21 18.74 -11.12
C ASN A 56 -10.73 20.13 -11.59
N ILE A 57 -11.51 21.16 -11.28
CA ILE A 57 -11.19 22.54 -11.62
C ILE A 57 -10.97 23.28 -10.30
N VAL A 58 -9.79 23.88 -10.19
CA VAL A 58 -9.30 24.71 -9.07
C VAL A 58 -10.30 25.83 -8.69
N SER A 59 -11.24 26.17 -9.59
CA SER A 59 -12.29 27.18 -9.38
C SER A 59 -13.43 26.78 -8.44
N ALA A 60 -13.54 25.50 -8.03
CA ALA A 60 -14.57 25.06 -7.08
C ALA A 60 -14.25 25.41 -5.61
N TYR A 61 -12.99 25.70 -5.31
CA TYR A 61 -12.57 26.16 -3.99
C TYR A 61 -12.63 27.69 -3.98
N GLY A 62 -13.58 28.24 -3.21
CA GLY A 62 -13.78 29.68 -3.07
C GLY A 62 -12.46 30.41 -2.82
N LYS A 63 -12.22 31.46 -3.62
CA LYS A 63 -11.18 32.45 -3.42
C LYS A 63 -11.45 33.21 -2.12
N ASP A 64 -11.07 32.65 -0.99
CA ASP A 64 -10.67 33.44 0.19
C ASP A 64 -10.07 32.51 1.26
N PHE A 65 -8.75 32.33 1.21
CA PHE A 65 -8.01 31.99 2.41
C PHE A 65 -6.83 32.95 2.43
N GLU A 66 -6.98 34.02 3.21
CA GLU A 66 -5.85 34.85 3.65
C GLU A 66 -4.84 33.94 4.35
N VAL A 67 -3.77 33.63 3.64
CA VAL A 67 -2.64 32.88 4.16
C VAL A 67 -1.89 33.81 5.12
N LYS A 68 -1.96 33.55 6.43
CA LYS A 68 -1.00 34.14 7.37
C LYS A 68 0.39 33.55 7.09
N ASP A 69 1.36 34.44 6.91
CA ASP A 69 2.71 34.22 6.36
C ASP A 69 3.65 33.22 7.08
N GLU A 70 3.16 32.35 7.96
CA GLU A 70 4.02 31.38 8.69
C GLU A 70 4.04 29.96 8.11
N ASP A 71 3.10 29.59 7.23
CA ASP A 71 3.04 28.24 6.62
C ASP A 71 3.65 28.14 5.20
N LEU A 72 4.39 29.17 4.75
CA LEU A 72 5.05 29.15 3.44
C LEU A 72 6.41 28.42 3.43
N ILE A 73 6.85 27.85 4.56
CA ILE A 73 8.13 27.14 4.69
C ILE A 73 7.92 25.67 5.07
N LYS A 74 7.40 24.88 4.12
CA LYS A 74 7.94 23.57 3.71
C LYS A 74 6.99 22.93 2.70
N LYS A 75 7.02 23.46 1.49
CA LYS A 75 6.96 22.61 0.28
C LYS A 75 8.20 21.72 0.31
N ARG A 76 8.22 20.71 1.20
CA ARG A 76 9.09 19.56 1.03
C ARG A 76 8.49 18.83 -0.15
N GLU A 77 8.99 19.19 -1.33
CA GLU A 77 9.12 18.28 -2.45
C GLU A 77 9.27 16.88 -1.85
N LYS A 78 8.37 15.96 -2.20
CA LYS A 78 8.58 14.55 -1.95
C LYS A 78 9.89 14.23 -2.64
N LYS A 79 11.00 14.38 -1.91
CA LYS A 79 12.22 13.66 -2.17
C LYS A 79 11.74 12.23 -2.03
N THR A 80 11.39 11.64 -3.16
CA THR A 80 11.66 10.24 -3.39
C THR A 80 13.02 10.02 -2.76
N HIS A 81 13.06 9.42 -1.59
CA HIS A 81 14.26 8.80 -1.11
C HIS A 81 14.48 7.60 -2.04
N PHE A 82 14.76 7.86 -3.33
CA PHE A 82 15.79 7.13 -4.03
C PHE A 82 17.01 7.33 -3.16
N SER A 83 17.17 6.41 -2.20
CA SER A 83 18.39 6.27 -1.44
C SER A 83 19.50 6.27 -2.48
N LYS A 84 20.32 7.33 -2.45
CA LYS A 84 21.58 7.37 -3.18
C LYS A 84 22.48 6.28 -2.61
N LYS A 85 22.23 5.04 -3.05
CA LYS A 85 23.12 3.91 -2.90
C LYS A 85 22.72 2.80 -3.87
N ASP A 86 22.76 3.11 -5.17
CA ASP A 86 23.32 2.15 -6.13
C ASP A 86 24.82 2.02 -5.82
N ARG A 87 25.14 1.42 -4.68
CA ARG A 87 26.48 0.87 -4.42
C ARG A 87 26.29 -0.63 -4.34
N GLY A 88 26.07 -1.25 -5.51
CA GLY A 88 26.23 -2.68 -5.69
C GLY A 88 24.97 -3.53 -5.47
N GLY A 89 23.89 -3.28 -6.22
CA GLY A 89 22.89 -4.33 -6.49
C GLY A 89 22.12 -4.92 -5.29
N MET A 90 22.12 -4.27 -4.12
CA MET A 90 21.39 -4.72 -2.95
C MET A 90 20.00 -4.06 -2.88
N VAL A 91 18.94 -4.86 -2.80
CA VAL A 91 17.54 -4.40 -2.70
C VAL A 91 17.03 -4.56 -1.28
N LYS A 92 16.35 -3.56 -0.74
CA LYS A 92 15.72 -3.65 0.58
C LYS A 92 14.21 -3.80 0.43
N ILE A 93 13.63 -4.80 1.06
CA ILE A 93 12.20 -5.09 1.08
C ILE A 93 11.71 -4.93 2.52
N ASP A 94 10.92 -3.89 2.79
CA ASP A 94 10.33 -3.67 4.12
C ASP A 94 8.95 -4.32 4.18
N LEU A 95 8.76 -5.24 5.12
CA LEU A 95 7.50 -5.95 5.28
C LEU A 95 6.57 -5.32 6.31
N HIS A 96 6.87 -4.14 6.88
CA HIS A 96 5.93 -3.53 7.83
C HIS A 96 4.62 -3.21 7.12
N ILE A 97 3.50 -3.66 7.72
CA ILE A 97 2.19 -3.50 7.09
C ILE A 97 1.85 -2.03 6.83
N GLU A 98 2.35 -1.10 7.63
CA GLU A 98 2.21 0.35 7.43
C GLU A 98 2.77 0.84 6.08
N GLN A 99 3.79 0.17 5.55
CA GLN A 99 4.37 0.51 4.24
C GLN A 99 3.63 -0.16 3.08
N ILE A 100 2.88 -1.23 3.35
CA ILE A 100 2.22 -2.06 2.33
C ILE A 100 0.74 -1.68 2.19
N ASN A 101 0.04 -1.47 3.31
CA ASN A 101 -1.38 -1.18 3.34
C ASN A 101 -1.75 -0.27 4.51
N SER A 102 -2.36 0.88 4.19
CA SER A 102 -2.81 1.86 5.19
C SER A 102 -4.04 1.42 6.01
N TYR A 103 -4.76 0.36 5.61
CA TYR A 103 -6.03 -0.11 6.21
C TYR A 103 -5.91 -1.36 7.08
N TYR A 104 -4.71 -1.64 7.57
CA TYR A 104 -4.41 -2.83 8.36
C TYR A 104 -5.13 -2.90 9.72
N HIS A 105 -5.63 -1.78 10.26
CA HIS A 105 -6.27 -1.73 11.57
C HIS A 105 -7.56 -2.56 11.70
N HIS A 106 -8.25 -2.84 10.60
CA HIS A 106 -9.49 -3.64 10.60
C HIS A 106 -9.26 -5.08 10.13
N MET A 107 -8.02 -5.44 9.81
CA MET A 107 -7.67 -6.75 9.28
C MET A 107 -7.34 -7.72 10.41
N LYS A 108 -7.61 -9.00 10.18
CA LYS A 108 -7.12 -10.06 11.06
C LYS A 108 -5.61 -10.21 10.87
N ASN A 109 -4.91 -10.62 11.93
CA ASN A 109 -3.47 -10.84 11.87
C ASN A 109 -3.06 -11.80 10.74
N SER A 110 -3.85 -12.85 10.49
CA SER A 110 -3.62 -13.78 9.39
C SER A 110 -3.68 -13.12 8.01
N GLU A 111 -4.63 -12.21 7.81
CA GLU A 111 -4.78 -11.46 6.55
C GLU A 111 -3.60 -10.50 6.34
N ILE A 112 -3.17 -9.83 7.42
CA ILE A 112 -2.00 -8.93 7.42
C ILE A 112 -0.75 -9.71 6.99
N ILE A 113 -0.52 -10.88 7.60
CA ILE A 113 0.62 -11.75 7.27
C ILE A 113 0.54 -12.18 5.80
N GLN A 114 -0.65 -12.58 5.32
CA GLN A 114 -0.82 -12.98 3.92
C GLN A 114 -0.47 -11.85 2.94
N ILE A 115 -0.95 -10.63 3.19
CA ILE A 115 -0.62 -9.44 2.38
C ILE A 115 0.89 -9.16 2.40
N GLN A 116 1.52 -9.24 3.58
CA GLN A 116 2.97 -9.05 3.73
C GLN A 116 3.75 -10.11 2.92
N MET A 117 3.32 -11.37 2.95
CA MET A 117 3.95 -12.46 2.22
C MET A 117 3.77 -12.32 0.70
N GLU A 118 2.60 -11.90 0.24
CA GLU A 118 2.34 -11.65 -1.18
C GLU A 118 3.19 -10.49 -1.72
N TYR A 119 3.29 -9.41 -0.95
CA TYR A 119 4.20 -8.30 -1.26
C TYR A 119 5.66 -8.76 -1.30
N CYS A 120 6.11 -9.53 -0.30
CA CYS A 120 7.45 -10.09 -0.24
C CYS A 120 7.78 -10.92 -1.48
N LYS A 121 6.86 -11.80 -1.90
CA LYS A 121 7.01 -12.64 -3.08
C LYS A 121 7.16 -11.80 -4.35
N LYS A 122 6.31 -10.79 -4.51
CA LYS A 122 6.31 -9.90 -5.69
C LYS A 122 7.62 -9.12 -5.80
N GLU A 123 8.09 -8.54 -4.69
CA GLU A 123 9.35 -7.78 -4.68
C GLU A 123 10.56 -8.70 -4.89
N LEU A 124 10.54 -9.90 -4.32
CA LEU A 124 11.57 -10.92 -4.54
C LEU A 124 11.66 -11.30 -6.02
N ASP A 125 10.52 -11.58 -6.66
CA ASP A 125 10.45 -11.91 -8.08
C ASP A 125 11.00 -10.75 -8.95
N GLN A 126 10.59 -9.52 -8.67
CA GLN A 126 11.13 -8.35 -9.35
C GLN A 126 12.63 -8.17 -9.16
N ALA A 127 13.16 -8.47 -7.98
CA ALA A 127 14.59 -8.37 -7.71
C ALA A 127 15.39 -9.46 -8.46
N MET A 128 14.85 -10.67 -8.56
CA MET A 128 15.40 -11.74 -9.39
C MET A 128 15.39 -11.36 -10.88
N MET A 129 14.26 -10.88 -11.39
CA MET A 129 14.14 -10.42 -12.79
C MET A 129 15.13 -9.32 -13.13
N LYS A 130 15.45 -8.44 -12.17
CA LYS A 130 16.40 -7.35 -12.33
C LYS A 130 17.85 -7.75 -12.05
N HIS A 131 18.14 -9.05 -11.87
CA HIS A 131 19.47 -9.62 -11.57
C HIS A 131 20.22 -8.86 -10.47
N LYS A 132 19.51 -8.63 -9.36
CA LYS A 132 20.09 -7.98 -8.18
C LYS A 132 21.03 -8.97 -7.48
N LYS A 133 22.07 -8.44 -6.81
CA LYS A 133 23.12 -9.26 -6.17
C LYS A 133 22.68 -9.81 -4.82
N SER A 134 21.92 -9.02 -4.07
CA SER A 134 21.50 -9.39 -2.72
C SER A 134 20.21 -8.66 -2.36
N ILE A 135 19.47 -9.20 -1.40
CA ILE A 135 18.20 -8.64 -0.92
C ILE A 135 18.22 -8.62 0.61
N GLU A 136 17.85 -7.51 1.23
CA GLU A 136 17.60 -7.41 2.66
C GLU A 136 16.09 -7.35 2.90
N ILE A 137 15.53 -8.38 3.53
CA ILE A 137 14.12 -8.45 3.91
C ILE A 137 13.99 -8.03 5.38
N VAL A 138 13.23 -6.98 5.66
CA VAL A 138 12.97 -6.48 7.01
C VAL A 138 11.59 -6.93 7.45
N HIS A 139 11.53 -7.81 8.45
CA HIS A 139 10.28 -8.37 8.99
C HIS A 139 10.05 -8.02 10.47
N GLY A 140 11.04 -7.40 11.13
CA GLY A 140 10.98 -7.00 12.53
C GLY A 140 11.27 -8.15 13.50
N ILE A 141 11.54 -7.83 14.77
CA ILE A 141 11.98 -8.84 15.76
C ILE A 141 10.79 -9.69 16.23
N GLY A 142 9.64 -9.06 16.47
CA GLY A 142 8.30 -9.66 16.61
C GLY A 142 8.18 -10.99 17.39
N GLY A 143 7.12 -11.74 17.08
CA GLY A 143 6.86 -13.09 17.59
C GLY A 143 7.41 -14.21 16.69
N GLY A 144 8.25 -13.87 15.70
CA GLY A 144 8.85 -14.86 14.79
C GLY A 144 7.93 -15.52 13.76
N VAL A 145 6.64 -15.15 13.71
CA VAL A 145 5.69 -15.72 12.73
C VAL A 145 6.05 -15.29 11.31
N LEU A 146 6.26 -13.98 11.10
CA LEU A 146 6.60 -13.42 9.79
C LEU A 146 7.95 -13.94 9.29
N LYS A 147 8.95 -13.98 10.20
CA LYS A 147 10.25 -14.63 9.99
C LYS A 147 10.12 -16.06 9.47
N SER A 148 9.30 -16.88 10.14
CA SER A 148 9.13 -18.29 9.78
C SER A 148 8.52 -18.45 8.40
N GLU A 149 7.53 -17.63 8.05
CA GLU A 149 6.93 -17.64 6.71
C GLU A 149 7.89 -17.15 5.63
N VAL A 150 8.67 -16.09 5.90
CA VAL A 150 9.73 -15.62 5.00
C VAL A 150 10.76 -16.72 4.74
N HIS A 151 11.23 -17.41 5.80
CA HIS A 151 12.21 -18.49 5.66
C HIS A 151 11.65 -19.68 4.85
N LYS A 152 10.38 -20.03 5.05
CA LYS A 152 9.70 -21.05 4.21
C LYS A 152 9.65 -20.61 2.75
N LEU A 153 9.26 -19.36 2.49
CA LEU A 153 9.21 -18.81 1.14
C LEU A 153 10.59 -18.87 0.49
N LEU A 154 11.64 -18.38 1.14
CA LEU A 154 13.01 -18.42 0.60
C LEU A 154 13.50 -19.86 0.35
N GLY A 155 13.12 -20.80 1.20
CA GLY A 155 13.39 -22.22 1.01
C GLY A 155 12.74 -22.80 -0.25
N LEU A 156 11.53 -22.37 -0.60
CA LEU A 156 10.86 -22.78 -1.86
C LEU A 156 11.59 -22.26 -3.10
N TYR A 157 12.25 -21.10 -3.00
CA TYR A 157 13.09 -20.55 -4.07
C TYR A 157 14.53 -21.11 -4.04
N ASN A 158 14.85 -22.03 -3.12
CA ASN A 158 16.19 -22.61 -2.94
C ASN A 158 17.30 -21.55 -2.80
N LEU A 159 16.99 -20.40 -2.19
CA LEU A 159 17.95 -19.30 -2.02
C LEU A 159 18.77 -19.46 -0.75
N ASN A 160 20.01 -18.97 -0.80
CA ASN A 160 20.84 -18.86 0.39
C ASN A 160 20.47 -17.58 1.14
N PHE A 161 20.10 -17.73 2.41
CA PHE A 161 19.74 -16.61 3.27
C PHE A 161 20.39 -16.69 4.64
N PHE A 162 20.65 -15.53 5.21
CA PHE A 162 21.29 -15.34 6.51
C PHE A 162 20.43 -14.42 7.36
N GLU A 163 20.28 -14.77 8.62
CA GLU A 163 19.60 -13.91 9.58
C GLU A 163 20.58 -12.88 10.15
N SER A 164 20.13 -11.63 10.26
CA SER A 164 20.91 -10.58 10.91
C SER A 164 21.06 -10.85 12.41
N ASN A 165 22.15 -10.40 13.01
CA ASN A 165 22.46 -10.62 14.43
C ASN A 165 21.37 -10.09 15.40
N ASN A 166 20.55 -9.14 14.94
CA ASN A 166 19.44 -8.57 15.69
C ASN A 166 18.10 -9.30 15.47
N GLY A 167 18.05 -10.32 14.61
CA GLY A 167 16.87 -11.15 14.32
C GLY A 167 15.71 -10.45 13.59
N GLY A 168 15.81 -9.15 13.33
CA GLY A 168 14.75 -8.35 12.69
C GLY A 168 14.81 -8.27 11.16
N SER A 169 15.85 -8.84 10.55
CA SER A 169 16.07 -8.83 9.11
C SER A 169 16.70 -10.13 8.63
N THR A 170 16.41 -10.49 7.39
CA THR A 170 16.98 -11.64 6.69
C THR A 170 17.62 -11.17 5.38
N GLU A 171 18.91 -11.43 5.21
CA GLU A 171 19.64 -11.16 3.99
C GLU A 171 19.60 -12.38 3.07
N VAL A 172 19.39 -12.17 1.78
CA VAL A 172 19.28 -13.20 0.75
C VAL A 172 20.29 -12.90 -0.33
N ILE A 173 21.05 -13.92 -0.73
CA ILE A 173 22.01 -13.82 -1.82
C ILE A 173 21.38 -14.50 -3.04
N LEU A 174 21.33 -13.76 -4.16
CA LEU A 174 20.82 -14.22 -5.45
C LEU A 174 21.95 -14.72 -6.36
#